data_AF-V5H7V2-F1
#
_entry.id   AF-V5H7V2-F1
#
_cell.length_a   1.000
_cell.length_b   1.000
_cell.length_c   1.000
_cell.angle_alpha   90.00
_cell.angle_beta   90.00
_cell.angle_gamma   90.00
#
_symmetry.space_group_name_H-M   'P 1'
#
loop_
_entity.id
_entity.type
_entity.pdbx_description
1 polymer ?
#
loop_
_entity_poly.entity_id
_entity_poly.type
_entity_poly.pdbx_seq_one_letter_code
_entity_poly.pdbx_strand_id
1 'polypeptide(L)'
;RKPESTRQSSVFLLYSYDSDNHYAKVCALYKFLTDVSGLEVAFDAAEANEMGVPHLWLTNQLHNTDHVVLVVSEGVYDKVEKGKRPPHEHHPWGDQVYTAVLEIIRDERLHNKLIKVIMNGTSNTKVPTCLF
;
A
#
# COMPACT_ATOMS: atom_id res chain seq x y z
N ARG A 1 -14.59 33.43 -14.91
CA ARG A 1 -14.54 32.04 -14.40
C ARG A 1 -13.32 31.94 -13.50
N LYS A 2 -13.48 31.72 -12.20
CA LYS A 2 -12.34 31.35 -11.33
C LYS A 2 -11.82 29.98 -11.80
N PRO A 3 -10.51 29.72 -11.75
CA PRO A 3 -10.03 28.35 -11.95
C PRO A 3 -10.66 27.50 -10.85
N GLU A 4 -11.37 26.44 -11.22
CA GLU A 4 -11.68 25.37 -10.28
C GLU A 4 -10.34 24.88 -9.76
N SER A 5 -10.10 24.96 -8.46
CA SER A 5 -9.00 24.23 -7.87
C SER A 5 -9.31 22.76 -8.14
N THR A 6 -8.68 22.16 -9.15
CA THR A 6 -8.73 20.73 -9.37
C THR A 6 -8.16 20.10 -8.11
N ARG A 7 -9.04 19.66 -7.21
CA ARG A 7 -8.63 18.99 -5.97
C ARG A 7 -7.72 17.84 -6.39
N GLN A 8 -6.46 17.94 -6.00
CA GLN A 8 -5.50 16.88 -6.18
C GLN A 8 -5.93 15.75 -5.25
N SER A 9 -6.12 14.54 -5.80
CA SER A 9 -6.42 13.37 -4.99
C SER A 9 -5.12 12.66 -4.63
N SER A 10 -5.10 11.91 -3.53
CA SER A 10 -3.90 11.21 -3.06
C SER A 10 -4.18 9.75 -2.73
N VAL A 11 -3.26 8.87 -3.13
CA VAL A 11 -3.28 7.44 -2.79
C VAL A 11 -1.99 7.05 -2.09
N PHE A 12 -2.10 6.17 -1.09
CA PHE A 12 -0.96 5.48 -0.51
C PHE A 12 -0.89 4.06 -1.08
N LEU A 13 0.21 3.72 -1.75
CA LEU A 13 0.44 2.40 -2.32
C LEU A 13 1.09 1.47 -1.29
N LEU A 14 0.30 0.54 -0.75
CA LEU A 14 0.71 -0.44 0.25
C LEU A 14 0.86 -1.83 -0.40
N TYR A 15 1.97 -2.51 -0.13
CA TYR A 15 2.26 -3.83 -0.71
C TYR A 15 3.21 -4.63 0.17
N SER A 16 3.28 -5.93 -0.07
CA SER A 16 4.33 -6.81 0.47
C SER A 16 5.40 -7.07 -0.60
N TYR A 17 6.67 -7.03 -0.22
CA TYR A 17 7.75 -7.46 -1.11
C TYR A 17 7.84 -9.00 -1.11
N ASP A 18 7.10 -9.64 -2.02
CA ASP A 18 7.03 -11.11 -2.10
C ASP A 18 8.17 -11.71 -2.94
N SER A 19 8.60 -10.99 -3.99
CA SER A 19 9.69 -11.36 -4.92
C SER A 19 10.04 -10.18 -5.81
N ASP A 20 11.20 -10.21 -6.48
CA ASP A 20 11.58 -9.22 -7.51
C ASP A 20 10.51 -9.04 -8.60
N ASN A 21 9.93 -10.15 -9.07
CA ASN A 21 8.89 -10.12 -10.09
C ASN A 21 7.59 -9.47 -9.57
N HIS A 22 7.20 -9.75 -8.32
CA HIS A 22 6.06 -9.07 -7.71
C HIS A 22 6.33 -7.57 -7.57
N TYR A 23 7.51 -7.21 -7.07
CA TYR A 23 7.93 -5.82 -6.90
C TYR A 23 7.98 -5.06 -8.22
N ALA A 24 8.45 -5.68 -9.31
CA ALA A 24 8.42 -5.08 -10.64
C ALA A 24 6.99 -4.75 -11.11
N LYS A 25 6.01 -5.60 -10.78
CA LYS A 25 4.59 -5.31 -11.06
C LYS A 25 4.05 -4.18 -10.18
N VAL A 26 4.41 -4.13 -8.89
CA VAL A 26 4.07 -3.00 -7.99
C VAL A 26 4.65 -1.70 -8.53
N CYS A 27 5.90 -1.70 -9.00
CA CYS A 27 6.52 -0.53 -9.63
C CYS A 27 5.82 -0.11 -10.93
N ALA A 28 5.32 -1.07 -11.71
CA ALA A 28 4.53 -0.78 -12.90
C ALA A 28 3.17 -0.14 -12.53
N LEU A 29 2.52 -0.62 -11.46
CA LEU A 29 1.31 -0.01 -10.91
C LEU A 29 1.58 1.41 -10.41
N TYR A 30 2.66 1.63 -9.66
CA TYR A 30 3.09 2.95 -9.22
C TYR A 30 3.21 3.92 -10.41
N LYS A 31 3.96 3.53 -11.45
CA LYS A 31 4.11 4.34 -12.68
C LYS A 31 2.77 4.67 -13.35
N PHE A 32 1.91 3.66 -13.47
CA PHE A 32 0.56 3.84 -14.03
C PHE A 32 -0.25 4.86 -13.22
N LEU A 33 -0.20 4.80 -11.88
CA LEU A 33 -0.90 5.76 -11.03
C LEU A 33 -0.30 7.16 -11.12
N THR A 34 1.03 7.30 -11.20
CA THR A 34 1.68 8.62 -11.33
C THR A 34 1.40 9.32 -12.67
N ASP A 35 1.01 8.56 -13.70
CA ASP A 35 0.61 9.12 -15.00
C ASP A 35 -0.81 9.74 -14.97
N VAL A 36 -1.58 9.50 -13.90
CA VAL A 36 -2.93 10.06 -13.73
C VAL A 36 -2.83 11.52 -13.31
N SER A 37 -3.29 12.42 -14.18
CA SER A 37 -3.29 13.87 -13.91
C SER A 37 -4.11 14.20 -12.66
N GLY A 38 -3.48 14.88 -11.69
CA GLY A 38 -4.11 15.28 -10.44
C GLY A 38 -4.12 14.21 -9.34
N LEU A 39 -3.40 13.09 -9.53
CA LEU A 39 -3.21 12.07 -8.50
C LEU A 39 -1.79 12.14 -7.91
N GLU A 40 -1.69 12.30 -6.59
CA GLU A 40 -0.47 12.08 -5.83
C GLU A 40 -0.39 10.63 -5.37
N VAL A 41 0.79 10.02 -5.47
CA VAL A 41 1.00 8.62 -5.13
C VAL A 41 2.13 8.54 -4.11
N ALA A 42 1.78 8.27 -2.86
CA ALA A 42 2.76 7.96 -1.83
C ALA A 42 3.24 6.51 -1.99
N PHE A 43 4.55 6.30 -2.04
CA PHE A 43 5.17 5.00 -2.28
C PHE A 43 6.51 4.91 -1.55
N ASP A 44 6.62 3.95 -0.63
CA ASP A 44 7.77 3.83 0.26
C ASP A 44 9.12 3.77 -0.49
N ALA A 45 9.20 3.02 -1.58
CA ALA A 45 10.44 2.86 -2.33
C ALA A 45 10.85 4.13 -3.09
N ALA A 46 9.89 5.02 -3.39
CA ALA A 46 10.19 6.33 -3.99
C ALA A 46 10.57 7.38 -2.93
N GLU A 47 10.01 7.27 -1.72
CA GLU A 47 10.22 8.20 -0.59
C GLU A 47 11.25 7.69 0.43
N ALA A 48 11.98 6.63 0.07
CA ALA A 48 13.02 5.95 0.82
C ALA A 48 13.91 6.85 1.69
N ASN A 49 14.37 7.96 1.10
CA ASN A 49 15.31 8.90 1.72
C ASN A 49 14.62 10.01 2.54
N GLU A 50 13.31 10.19 2.36
CA GLU A 50 12.51 11.27 2.94
C GLU A 50 11.57 10.78 4.06
N MET A 51 11.42 9.46 4.18
CA MET A 51 10.55 8.78 5.14
C MET A 51 10.81 9.15 6.60
N GLY A 52 12.06 9.51 6.95
CA GLY A 52 12.45 9.80 8.32
C GLY A 52 12.20 8.61 9.26
N VAL A 53 11.17 8.71 10.10
CA VAL A 53 10.79 7.67 11.06
C VAL A 53 9.71 6.76 10.45
N PRO A 54 9.98 5.48 10.11
CA PRO A 54 9.10 4.67 9.28
C PRO A 54 7.67 4.49 9.81
N HIS A 55 7.51 4.28 11.12
CA HIS A 55 6.18 4.11 11.72
C HIS A 55 5.35 5.39 11.66
N LEU A 56 5.99 6.55 11.90
CA LEU A 56 5.31 7.84 11.83
C LEU A 56 4.92 8.17 10.39
N TRP A 57 5.81 7.90 9.43
CA TRP A 57 5.50 8.04 8.02
C TRP A 57 4.33 7.16 7.61
N LEU A 58 4.33 5.88 8.00
CA LEU A 58 3.22 4.96 7.73
C LEU A 58 1.90 5.51 8.26
N THR A 59 1.85 5.89 9.55
CA THR A 59 0.66 6.48 10.17
C THR A 59 0.22 7.76 9.44
N ASN A 60 1.16 8.63 9.06
CA ASN A 60 0.84 9.84 8.31
C ASN A 60 0.23 9.52 6.94
N GLN A 61 0.80 8.58 6.18
CA GLN A 61 0.23 8.18 4.89
C GLN A 61 -1.15 7.55 5.07
N LEU A 62 -1.28 6.64 6.05
CA LEU A 62 -2.55 6.00 6.36
C LEU A 62 -3.62 6.99 6.76
N HIS A 63 -3.34 8.13 7.40
CA HIS A 63 -4.39 9.08 7.79
C HIS A 63 -4.62 10.20 6.78
N ASN A 64 -3.59 10.65 6.07
CA ASN A 64 -3.66 11.88 5.27
C ASN A 64 -3.99 11.66 3.79
N THR A 65 -3.80 10.45 3.24
CA THR A 65 -4.20 10.18 1.85
C THR A 65 -5.72 9.99 1.71
N ASP A 66 -6.28 10.32 0.54
CA ASP A 66 -7.71 10.07 0.28
C ASP A 66 -8.02 8.57 0.21
N HIS A 67 -7.09 7.78 -0.32
CA HIS A 67 -7.24 6.33 -0.51
C HIS A 67 -5.97 5.55 -0.11
N VAL A 68 -6.17 4.28 0.28
CA VAL A 68 -5.08 3.31 0.48
C VAL A 68 -5.26 2.21 -0.55
N VAL A 69 -4.31 2.07 -1.47
CA VAL A 69 -4.29 1.00 -2.46
C VAL A 69 -3.45 -0.14 -1.91
N LEU A 70 -4.09 -1.20 -1.44
CA LEU A 70 -3.42 -2.41 -0.99
C LEU A 70 -3.31 -3.40 -2.16
N VAL A 71 -2.07 -3.68 -2.57
CA VAL A 71 -1.76 -4.77 -3.50
C VAL A 71 -1.82 -6.08 -2.72
N VAL A 72 -2.89 -6.84 -2.91
CA VAL A 72 -3.09 -8.13 -2.27
C VAL A 72 -2.17 -9.16 -2.93
N SER A 73 -1.41 -9.87 -2.10
CA SER A 73 -0.43 -10.87 -2.52
C SER A 73 -0.33 -12.00 -1.48
N GLU A 74 0.45 -13.04 -1.77
CA GLU A 74 0.68 -14.14 -0.82
C GLU A 74 1.35 -13.65 0.46
N GLY A 75 2.32 -12.74 0.36
CA GLY A 75 2.98 -12.16 1.53
C GLY A 75 2.05 -11.31 2.39
N VAL A 76 1.09 -10.57 1.78
CA VAL A 76 0.04 -9.89 2.56
C VAL A 76 -0.80 -10.91 3.33
N TYR A 77 -1.23 -11.99 2.69
CA TYR A 77 -1.99 -13.05 3.35
C TYR A 77 -1.21 -13.69 4.49
N ASP A 78 0.04 -14.08 4.25
CA ASP A 78 0.88 -14.76 5.22
C ASP A 78 1.20 -13.89 6.45
N LYS A 79 1.44 -12.60 6.24
CA LYS A 79 1.67 -11.65 7.34
C LYS A 79 0.43 -11.47 8.19
N VAL A 80 -0.72 -11.24 7.55
CA VAL A 80 -1.96 -10.86 8.23
C VAL A 80 -2.63 -12.06 8.90
N GLU A 81 -2.75 -13.18 8.18
CA GLU A 81 -3.52 -14.35 8.64
C GLU A 81 -2.65 -15.36 9.40
N LYS A 82 -1.37 -15.50 9.02
CA LYS A 82 -0.48 -16.50 9.63
C LYS A 82 0.53 -15.90 10.61
N GLY A 83 0.63 -14.57 10.67
CA GLY A 83 1.68 -13.87 11.45
C GLY A 83 3.09 -14.20 10.94
N LYS A 84 3.24 -14.57 9.67
CA LYS A 84 4.52 -15.00 9.08
C LYS A 84 5.05 -13.93 8.16
N ARG A 85 6.28 -13.48 8.41
CA ARG A 85 7.02 -12.66 7.45
C ARG A 85 7.70 -13.55 6.41
N PRO A 86 7.68 -13.18 5.11
CA PRO A 86 8.45 -13.88 4.09
C PRO A 86 9.95 -13.92 4.47
N PRO A 87 10.63 -15.07 4.35
CA PRO A 87 12.02 -15.24 4.81
C PRO A 87 13.05 -14.40 4.03
N HIS A 88 12.68 -13.86 2.86
CA HIS A 88 13.54 -13.04 2.01
C HIS A 88 13.16 -11.56 2.00
N GLU A 89 12.24 -11.14 2.88
CA GLU A 89 11.87 -9.73 2.97
C GLU A 89 12.99 -8.92 3.63
N HIS A 90 13.83 -8.30 2.79
CA HIS A 90 14.80 -7.27 3.18
C HIS A 90 14.25 -5.89 2.82
N HIS A 91 13.19 -5.48 3.51
CA HIS A 91 12.73 -4.10 3.40
C HIS A 91 13.48 -3.23 4.42
N PRO A 92 14.25 -2.20 4.02
CA PRO A 92 15.08 -1.43 4.93
C PRO A 92 14.29 -0.68 6.00
N TRP A 93 12.98 -0.51 5.81
CA TRP A 93 12.08 0.18 6.75
C TRP A 93 11.17 -0.77 7.55
N GLY A 94 11.44 -2.08 7.49
CA GLY A 94 10.65 -3.11 8.15
C GLY A 94 9.32 -3.41 7.44
N ASP A 95 8.60 -4.39 7.98
CA ASP A 95 7.30 -4.80 7.47
C ASP A 95 6.20 -3.83 7.93
N GLN A 96 5.76 -3.00 7.00
CA GLN A 96 4.69 -2.02 7.22
C GLN A 96 3.28 -2.61 7.00
N VAL A 97 3.17 -3.74 6.31
CA VAL A 97 1.89 -4.32 5.89
C VAL A 97 1.07 -4.78 7.10
N TYR A 98 1.68 -5.54 8.00
CA TYR A 98 0.96 -6.07 9.16
C TYR A 98 0.40 -4.94 10.03
N THR A 99 1.24 -3.95 10.35
CA THR A 99 0.84 -2.76 11.14
C THR A 99 -0.26 -1.97 10.43
N ALA A 100 -0.10 -1.69 9.14
CA ALA A 100 -1.08 -0.95 8.37
C ALA A 100 -2.43 -1.64 8.33
N VAL A 101 -2.46 -2.95 8.07
CA VAL A 101 -3.69 -3.73 8.05
C VAL A 101 -4.36 -3.72 9.42
N LEU A 102 -3.61 -3.88 10.51
CA LEU A 102 -4.16 -3.79 11.87
C LEU A 102 -4.80 -2.44 12.16
N GLU A 103 -4.21 -1.33 11.71
CA GLU A 103 -4.81 0.00 11.86
C GLU A 103 -6.08 0.13 11.01
N ILE A 104 -6.03 -0.29 9.74
CA ILE A 104 -7.15 -0.23 8.80
C ILE A 104 -8.38 -1.01 9.30
N ILE A 105 -8.20 -2.19 9.90
CA ILE A 105 -9.34 -2.99 10.41
C ILE A 105 -9.92 -2.45 11.72
N ARG A 106 -9.18 -1.58 12.43
CA ARG A 106 -9.61 -1.00 13.72
C ARG A 106 -10.30 0.36 13.55
N ASP A 107 -10.03 1.07 12.45
CA ASP A 107 -10.61 2.37 12.15
C ASP A 107 -11.48 2.31 10.88
N GLU A 108 -12.79 2.42 11.05
CA GLU A 108 -13.78 2.40 9.97
C GLU A 108 -13.48 3.46 8.89
N ARG A 109 -12.91 4.62 9.26
CA ARG A 109 -12.55 5.66 8.28
C ARG A 109 -11.43 5.20 7.37
N LEU A 110 -10.45 4.48 7.92
CA LEU A 110 -9.35 3.89 7.15
C LEU A 110 -9.87 2.73 6.29
N HIS A 111 -10.75 1.90 6.85
CA HIS A 111 -11.40 0.83 6.10
C HIS A 111 -12.17 1.34 4.89
N ASN A 112 -12.94 2.42 5.04
CA ASN A 112 -13.76 3.00 3.98
C ASN A 112 -12.96 3.57 2.79
N LYS A 113 -11.66 3.84 2.98
CA LYS A 113 -10.79 4.31 1.91
C LYS A 113 -9.88 3.24 1.30
N LEU A 114 -9.99 2.00 1.78
CA LEU A 114 -9.19 0.87 1.30
C LEU A 114 -9.67 0.41 -0.08
N ILE A 115 -8.74 0.40 -1.04
CA ILE A 115 -8.90 -0.19 -2.36
C ILE A 115 -8.00 -1.42 -2.45
N LYS A 116 -8.60 -2.57 -2.70
CA LYS A 116 -7.89 -3.86 -2.81
C LYS A 116 -7.60 -4.15 -4.28
N VAL A 117 -6.33 -4.36 -4.62
CA VAL A 117 -5.90 -4.67 -6.00
C VAL A 117 -5.28 -6.06 -6.03
N ILE A 118 -5.73 -6.90 -6.96
CA ILE A 118 -5.13 -8.21 -7.23
C ILE A 118 -4.53 -8.16 -8.63
N MET A 119 -3.23 -8.42 -8.77
CA MET A 119 -2.54 -8.35 -10.05
C MET A 119 -2.67 -9.65 -10.83
N ASN A 120 -2.87 -9.56 -12.15
CA ASN A 120 -2.93 -10.76 -12.99
C ASN A 120 -1.66 -11.61 -12.91
N GLY A 121 -1.85 -12.94 -12.90
CA GLY A 121 -0.77 -13.92 -12.83
C GLY A 121 -0.15 -14.11 -11.44
N THR A 122 -0.82 -13.71 -10.36
CA THR A 122 -0.48 -14.12 -8.99
C THR A 122 -1.34 -15.34 -8.61
N SER A 123 -0.80 -16.55 -8.84
CA SER A 123 -1.47 -17.81 -8.49
C SER A 123 -1.75 -17.90 -6.99
N ASN A 124 -2.94 -18.37 -6.60
CA ASN A 124 -3.36 -18.62 -5.21
C ASN A 124 -3.46 -17.39 -4.27
N THR A 125 -3.59 -16.18 -4.81
CA THR A 125 -3.74 -14.98 -3.98
C THR A 125 -5.07 -15.01 -3.21
N LYS A 126 -5.00 -15.12 -1.88
CA LYS A 126 -6.16 -15.01 -0.99
C LYS A 126 -6.18 -13.61 -0.38
N VAL A 127 -7.32 -12.95 -0.41
CA VAL A 127 -7.54 -11.74 0.38
C VAL A 127 -7.66 -12.15 1.85
N PRO A 128 -6.90 -11.53 2.78
CA PRO A 128 -7.13 -11.72 4.22
C PRO A 128 -8.61 -11.52 4.59
N THR A 129 -9.14 -12.43 5.39
CA THR A 129 -10.54 -12.44 5.83
C THR A 129 -10.93 -11.18 6.60
N CYS A 130 -9.99 -10.63 7.37
CA CYS A 130 -10.20 -9.39 8.12
C CYS A 130 -10.32 -8.13 7.24
N LEU A 131 -10.08 -8.23 5.93
CA LEU A 131 -10.20 -7.12 4.98
C LEU A 131 -11.53 -7.16 4.18
N PHE A 132 -12.46 -8.05 4.55
CA PHE A 132 -13.82 -8.10 4.01
C PHE A 132 -14.82 -7.29 4.85
#